data_AF-A0A847B4H6-F1
#
_entry.id   AF-A0A847B4H6-F1
#
_cell.length_a   1.000
_cell.length_b   1.000
_cell.length_c   1.000
_cell.angle_alpha   90.00
_cell.angle_beta   90.00
_cell.angle_gamma   90.00
#
_symmetry.space_group_name_H-M   'P 1'
#
loop_
_entity.id
_entity.type
_entity.pdbx_description
1 polymer ?
#
loop_
_entity_poly.entity_id
_entity_poly.type
_entity_poly.pdbx_seq_one_letter_code
_entity_poly.pdbx_strand_id
1 'polypeptide(L)'
;MKNPLRQEAYHKAMKNIQANIAIGLFCGLAMVLVTMLSIIDFSFLIIALPLFLLPFIFASHVSSYYLQINQPVSMRTFFNYFLGYFRPQFKGTFRALISFAKSILIYVIGLFVFNLIFYMIFKAHYGEIFVSEFSNIVNHFSIAETSIEDINNLLNANNRLLFTFFTYVQTAAIFPLMTSFLYFISFASISLYYRANIPAGTAPIMRLSINNTYRQYGRKMKRDWWALNWPLLLLSLLGMAIAASINLFAIRDVALLPAVTLIGSVALLWLFLPFYFSNMEVIYKKYENRFKQGNKQTVTDIIQKIQASIDFNVEEKKTFEESLENEQDEEKE
;
A
#
# COMPACT_ATOMS: atom_id res chain seq x y z
N MET A 1 27.93 -7.51 14.81
CA MET A 1 27.04 -7.46 15.99
C MET A 1 25.66 -7.99 15.62
N LYS A 2 25.14 -9.01 16.32
CA LYS A 2 23.80 -9.56 16.07
C LYS A 2 22.75 -8.49 16.44
N ASN A 3 21.85 -8.14 15.51
CA ASN A 3 20.81 -7.14 15.76
C ASN A 3 19.78 -7.74 16.74
N PRO A 4 19.60 -7.19 17.97
CA PRO A 4 18.72 -7.77 18.99
C PRO A 4 17.26 -7.83 18.52
N LEU A 5 16.84 -6.87 17.69
CA LEU A 5 15.50 -6.84 17.10
C LEU A 5 15.26 -8.03 16.16
N ARG A 6 16.28 -8.45 15.40
CA ARG A 6 16.19 -9.63 14.52
C ARG A 6 16.07 -10.92 15.34
N GLN A 7 16.78 -11.02 16.45
CA GLN A 7 16.71 -12.18 17.33
C GLN A 7 15.33 -12.29 17.97
N GLU A 8 14.78 -11.20 18.49
CA GLU A 8 13.44 -11.16 19.07
C GLU A 8 12.37 -11.58 18.04
N ALA A 9 12.42 -11.01 16.84
CA ALA A 9 11.49 -11.34 15.77
C ALA A 9 11.58 -12.81 15.35
N TYR A 10 12.79 -13.36 15.25
CA TYR A 10 13.00 -14.77 14.94
C TYR A 10 12.44 -15.70 16.02
N HIS A 11 12.75 -15.47 17.30
CA HIS A 11 12.23 -16.30 18.40
C HIS A 11 10.71 -16.29 18.44
N LYS A 12 10.11 -15.13 18.20
CA LYS A 12 8.66 -14.97 18.16
C LYS A 12 8.03 -15.71 16.98
N ALA A 13 8.64 -15.61 15.80
CA ALA A 13 8.20 -16.34 14.61
C ALA A 13 8.26 -17.85 14.85
N MET A 14 9.33 -18.33 15.47
CA MET A 14 9.55 -19.75 15.76
C MET A 14 8.59 -20.30 16.83
N LYS A 15 8.23 -19.51 17.84
CA LYS A 15 7.30 -19.92 18.90
C LYS A 15 5.94 -20.37 18.34
N ASN A 16 5.43 -19.66 17.33
CA ASN A 16 4.12 -19.92 16.71
C ASN A 16 4.25 -20.29 15.23
N ILE A 17 5.30 -21.03 14.86
CA ILE A 17 5.68 -21.23 13.45
C ILE A 17 4.57 -21.86 12.60
N GLN A 18 3.83 -22.83 13.14
CA GLN A 18 2.73 -23.48 12.42
C GLN A 18 1.60 -22.50 12.05
N ALA A 19 1.17 -21.69 13.01
CA ALA A 19 0.15 -20.67 12.78
C ALA A 19 0.65 -19.58 11.80
N ASN A 20 1.90 -19.17 11.94
CA ASN A 20 2.54 -18.20 11.05
C ASN A 20 2.66 -18.73 9.62
N ILE A 21 3.00 -20.01 9.44
CA ILE A 21 3.02 -20.68 8.13
C ILE A 21 1.62 -20.72 7.55
N ALA A 22 0.60 -21.13 8.31
CA ALA A 22 -0.77 -21.22 7.81
C ALA A 22 -1.29 -19.86 7.32
N ILE A 23 -1.10 -18.79 8.11
CA ILE A 23 -1.51 -17.43 7.72
C ILE A 23 -0.67 -16.94 6.53
N GLY A 24 0.63 -17.22 6.53
CA GLY A 24 1.53 -16.85 5.44
C GLY A 24 1.14 -17.50 4.12
N LEU A 25 0.82 -18.79 4.14
CA LEU A 25 0.32 -19.54 2.98
C LEU A 25 -1.02 -19.00 2.51
N PHE A 26 -1.97 -18.76 3.43
CA PHE A 26 -3.29 -18.26 3.06
C PHE A 26 -3.24 -16.85 2.47
N CYS A 27 -2.43 -15.96 3.07
CA CYS A 27 -2.16 -14.62 2.54
C CYS A 27 -1.43 -14.68 1.19
N GLY A 28 -0.44 -15.56 1.07
CA GLY A 28 0.29 -15.80 -0.16
C GLY A 28 -0.61 -16.26 -1.30
N LEU A 29 -1.50 -17.22 -1.03
CA LEU A 29 -2.44 -17.76 -1.99
C LEU A 29 -3.43 -16.70 -2.46
N ALA A 30 -3.97 -15.88 -1.56
CA ALA A 30 -4.82 -14.76 -1.92
C ALA A 30 -4.10 -13.73 -2.81
N MET A 31 -2.84 -13.40 -2.48
CA MET A 31 -2.05 -12.50 -3.33
C MET A 31 -1.84 -13.10 -4.73
N VAL A 32 -1.49 -14.39 -4.84
CA VAL A 32 -1.30 -15.07 -6.13
C VAL A 32 -2.59 -15.03 -6.94
N LEU A 33 -3.72 -15.44 -6.36
CA LEU A 33 -5.01 -15.45 -7.03
C LEU A 33 -5.43 -14.07 -7.53
N VAL A 34 -5.24 -13.02 -6.73
CA VAL A 34 -5.54 -11.64 -7.15
C VAL A 34 -4.59 -11.22 -8.28
N THR A 35 -3.29 -11.51 -8.19
CA THR A 35 -2.36 -11.19 -9.28
C THR A 35 -2.61 -11.98 -10.55
N MET A 36 -3.17 -13.20 -10.49
CA MET A 36 -3.54 -13.99 -11.66
C MET A 36 -4.62 -13.33 -12.53
N LEU A 37 -5.44 -12.44 -11.96
CA LEU A 37 -6.39 -11.64 -12.75
C LEU A 37 -5.71 -10.77 -13.80
N SER A 38 -4.43 -10.44 -13.61
CA SER A 38 -3.62 -9.70 -14.60
C SER A 38 -3.36 -10.47 -15.89
N ILE A 39 -3.54 -11.81 -15.89
CA ILE A 39 -3.48 -12.62 -17.12
C ILE A 39 -4.63 -12.26 -18.06
N ILE A 40 -5.79 -11.90 -17.51
CA ILE A 40 -6.97 -11.50 -18.29
C ILE A 40 -6.82 -10.04 -18.70
N ASP A 41 -6.66 -9.14 -17.72
CA ASP A 41 -6.40 -7.72 -17.94
C ASP A 41 -5.75 -7.12 -16.68
N PHE A 42 -4.69 -6.34 -16.88
CA PHE A 42 -4.01 -5.63 -15.79
C PHE A 42 -4.94 -4.66 -15.05
N SER A 43 -5.94 -4.10 -15.75
CA SER A 43 -6.93 -3.16 -15.23
C SER A 43 -7.78 -3.77 -14.12
N PHE A 44 -8.01 -5.10 -14.12
CA PHE A 44 -8.75 -5.77 -13.05
C PHE A 44 -8.09 -5.59 -11.67
N LEU A 45 -6.76 -5.44 -11.63
CA LEU A 45 -6.04 -5.21 -10.38
C LEU A 45 -6.42 -3.89 -9.72
N ILE A 46 -6.84 -2.88 -10.49
CA ILE A 46 -7.27 -1.57 -9.97
C ILE A 46 -8.48 -1.73 -9.05
N ILE A 47 -9.35 -2.71 -9.33
CA ILE A 47 -10.55 -3.01 -8.55
C ILE A 47 -10.27 -4.12 -7.53
N ALA A 48 -9.60 -5.20 -7.95
CA ALA A 48 -9.39 -6.38 -7.13
C ALA A 48 -8.46 -6.10 -5.92
N LEU A 49 -7.43 -5.26 -6.09
CA LEU A 49 -6.53 -4.93 -4.99
C LEU A 49 -7.25 -4.19 -3.84
N PRO A 50 -7.95 -3.07 -4.06
CA PRO A 50 -8.60 -2.35 -2.97
C PRO A 50 -9.82 -3.05 -2.38
N LEU A 51 -10.57 -3.82 -3.18
CA LEU A 51 -11.81 -4.47 -2.73
C LEU A 51 -11.60 -5.88 -2.17
N PHE A 52 -10.55 -6.60 -2.57
CA PHE A 52 -10.29 -7.96 -2.11
C PHE A 52 -8.95 -8.07 -1.38
N LEU A 53 -7.85 -7.66 -2.02
CA LEU A 53 -6.53 -7.94 -1.44
C LEU A 53 -6.24 -7.13 -0.17
N LEU A 54 -6.52 -5.82 -0.17
CA LEU A 54 -6.24 -4.98 1.00
C LEU A 54 -7.08 -5.38 2.24
N PRO A 55 -8.40 -5.64 2.13
CA PRO A 55 -9.18 -6.18 3.24
C PRO A 55 -8.69 -7.57 3.68
N PHE A 56 -8.19 -8.40 2.76
CA PHE A 56 -7.63 -9.71 3.10
C PHE A 56 -6.33 -9.57 3.90
N ILE A 57 -5.39 -8.74 3.45
CA ILE A 57 -4.15 -8.44 4.17
C ILE A 57 -4.45 -7.88 5.56
N PHE A 58 -5.45 -6.99 5.66
CA PHE A 58 -5.96 -6.48 6.94
C PHE A 58 -6.40 -7.62 7.86
N ALA A 59 -7.27 -8.51 7.36
CA ALA A 59 -7.78 -9.64 8.13
C ALA A 59 -6.66 -10.60 8.55
N SER A 60 -5.66 -10.86 7.69
CA SER A 60 -4.49 -11.68 8.01
C SER A 60 -3.65 -11.07 9.14
N HIS A 61 -3.40 -9.75 9.13
CA HIS A 61 -2.67 -9.08 10.20
C HIS A 61 -3.40 -9.15 11.54
N VAL A 62 -4.70 -8.87 11.54
CA VAL A 62 -5.53 -8.92 12.75
C VAL A 62 -5.60 -10.35 13.28
N SER A 63 -5.79 -11.35 12.41
CA SER A 63 -5.82 -12.76 12.78
C SER A 63 -4.49 -13.23 13.36
N SER A 64 -3.37 -12.84 12.76
CA SER A 64 -2.03 -13.16 13.27
C SER A 64 -1.82 -12.60 14.67
N TYR A 65 -2.24 -11.35 14.90
CA TYR A 65 -2.19 -10.73 16.21
C TYR A 65 -3.00 -11.51 17.27
N TYR A 66 -4.25 -11.89 16.95
CA TYR A 66 -5.11 -12.63 17.87
C TYR A 66 -4.59 -14.03 18.21
N LEU A 67 -4.02 -14.73 17.23
CA LEU A 67 -3.38 -16.03 17.46
C LEU A 67 -2.16 -15.91 18.39
N GLN A 68 -1.41 -14.81 18.32
CA GLN A 68 -0.24 -14.58 19.18
C GLN A 68 -0.62 -14.29 20.64
N ILE A 69 -1.84 -13.82 20.90
CA ILE A 69 -2.39 -13.65 22.25
C ILE A 69 -3.25 -14.85 22.67
N ASN A 70 -3.06 -16.02 22.03
CA ASN A 70 -3.76 -17.28 22.29
C ASN A 70 -5.29 -17.20 22.16
N GLN A 71 -5.81 -16.29 21.33
CA GLN A 71 -7.23 -16.25 21.00
C GLN A 71 -7.49 -17.06 19.72
N PRO A 72 -8.47 -17.99 19.73
CA PRO A 72 -8.77 -18.80 18.57
C PRO A 72 -9.35 -17.95 17.44
N VAL A 73 -8.83 -18.14 16.22
CA VAL A 73 -9.36 -17.49 15.01
C VAL A 73 -10.09 -18.53 14.18
N SER A 74 -11.41 -18.39 14.10
CA SER A 74 -12.25 -19.18 13.19
C SER A 74 -12.40 -18.47 11.84
N MET A 75 -12.86 -19.19 10.81
CA MET A 75 -13.18 -18.60 9.50
C MET A 75 -14.24 -17.49 9.61
N ARG A 76 -15.24 -17.67 10.47
CA ARG A 76 -16.24 -16.63 10.78
C ARG A 76 -15.59 -15.38 11.35
N THR A 77 -14.64 -15.54 12.28
CA THR A 77 -13.89 -14.43 12.87
C THR A 77 -13.05 -13.71 11.81
N PHE A 78 -12.39 -14.46 10.92
CA PHE A 78 -11.62 -13.89 9.81
C PHE A 78 -12.49 -13.04 8.88
N PHE A 79 -13.64 -13.53 8.44
CA PHE A 79 -14.56 -12.76 7.59
C PHE A 79 -15.13 -11.53 8.30
N ASN A 80 -15.36 -11.60 9.62
CA ASN A 80 -15.73 -10.42 10.39
C ASN A 80 -14.62 -9.35 10.37
N TYR A 81 -13.35 -9.75 10.41
CA TYR A 81 -12.22 -8.82 10.23
C TYR A 81 -12.14 -8.29 8.81
N PHE A 82 -12.32 -9.13 7.79
CA PHE A 82 -12.36 -8.73 6.38
C PHE A 82 -13.42 -7.64 6.15
N LEU A 83 -14.66 -7.88 6.57
CA LEU A 83 -15.73 -6.88 6.49
C LEU A 83 -15.48 -5.69 7.43
N GLY A 84 -14.74 -5.91 8.52
CA GLY A 84 -14.28 -4.88 9.44
C GLY A 84 -13.46 -3.78 8.75
N TYR A 85 -12.70 -4.10 7.71
CA TYR A 85 -11.95 -3.12 6.93
C TYR A 85 -12.82 -1.98 6.37
N PHE A 86 -14.05 -2.30 5.96
CA PHE A 86 -14.99 -1.33 5.39
C PHE A 86 -15.77 -0.54 6.46
N ARG A 87 -15.64 -0.90 7.74
CA ARG A 87 -16.39 -0.24 8.81
C ARG A 87 -15.77 1.12 9.18
N PRO A 88 -16.59 2.14 9.54
CA PRO A 88 -16.12 3.47 9.93
C PRO A 88 -15.06 3.47 11.04
N GLN A 89 -15.15 2.53 11.97
CA GLN A 89 -14.21 2.34 13.07
C GLN A 89 -12.75 2.04 12.64
N PHE A 90 -12.52 1.54 11.42
CA PHE A 90 -11.18 1.31 10.86
C PHE A 90 -10.84 2.27 9.72
N LYS A 91 -11.75 3.21 9.41
CA LYS A 91 -11.60 4.18 8.32
C LYS A 91 -10.41 5.11 8.61
N GLY A 92 -9.38 5.02 7.77
CA GLY A 92 -8.21 5.89 7.83
C GLY A 92 -7.12 5.51 8.83
N THR A 93 -7.30 4.45 9.62
CA THR A 93 -6.23 3.91 10.49
C THR A 93 -5.27 3.03 9.70
N PHE A 94 -5.81 2.21 8.79
CA PHE A 94 -5.03 1.50 7.79
C PHE A 94 -5.03 2.32 6.50
N ARG A 95 -3.93 3.01 6.22
CA ARG A 95 -3.79 3.91 5.06
C ARG A 95 -3.56 3.14 3.75
N ALA A 96 -4.11 1.94 3.64
CA ALA A 96 -3.82 1.01 2.55
C ALA A 96 -4.22 1.57 1.19
N LEU A 97 -5.37 2.24 1.08
CA LEU A 97 -5.79 2.91 -0.17
C LEU A 97 -4.85 4.05 -0.57
N ILE A 98 -4.38 4.87 0.38
CA ILE A 98 -3.42 5.94 0.10
C ILE A 98 -2.07 5.34 -0.30
N SER A 99 -1.63 4.28 0.38
CA SER A 99 -0.41 3.54 0.04
C SER A 99 -0.49 2.92 -1.35
N PHE A 100 -1.64 2.34 -1.71
CA PHE A 100 -1.91 1.80 -3.04
C PHE A 100 -1.90 2.90 -4.11
N ALA A 101 -2.57 4.03 -3.87
CA ALA A 101 -2.54 5.18 -4.78
C ALA A 101 -1.12 5.73 -4.98
N LYS A 102 -0.28 5.77 -3.93
CA LYS A 102 1.14 6.14 -4.05
C LYS A 102 1.92 5.17 -4.93
N SER A 103 1.64 3.88 -4.84
CA SER A 103 2.27 2.86 -5.68
C SER A 103 1.85 2.98 -7.13
N ILE A 104 0.57 3.27 -7.41
CA ILE A 104 0.09 3.59 -8.76
C ILE A 104 0.81 4.85 -9.29
N LEU A 105 0.95 5.89 -8.47
CA LEU A 105 1.66 7.10 -8.89
C LEU A 105 3.12 6.79 -9.26
N ILE A 106 3.81 5.96 -8.47
CA ILE A 106 5.18 5.50 -8.77
C ILE A 106 5.20 4.67 -10.06
N TYR A 107 4.19 3.85 -10.31
CA TYR A 107 4.06 3.11 -11.57
C TYR A 107 3.92 4.05 -12.77
N VAL A 108 3.07 5.08 -12.69
CA VAL A 108 2.89 6.08 -13.75
C VAL A 108 4.19 6.84 -14.01
N ILE A 109 4.89 7.27 -12.96
CA ILE A 109 6.22 7.89 -13.08
C ILE A 109 7.21 6.91 -13.72
N GLY A 110 7.17 5.64 -13.30
CA GLY A 110 7.97 4.56 -13.88
C GLY A 110 7.72 4.37 -15.36
N LEU A 111 6.45 4.35 -15.79
CA LEU A 111 6.07 4.24 -17.20
C LEU A 111 6.67 5.37 -18.03
N PHE A 112 6.67 6.61 -17.52
CA PHE A 112 7.27 7.75 -18.20
C PHE A 112 8.80 7.59 -18.31
N VAL A 113 9.47 7.29 -17.21
CA VAL A 113 10.93 7.12 -17.18
C VAL A 113 11.37 5.96 -18.08
N PHE A 114 10.73 4.81 -17.97
CA PHE A 114 11.07 3.65 -18.77
C PHE A 114 10.68 3.81 -20.24
N ASN A 115 9.60 4.55 -20.58
CA ASN A 115 9.34 4.93 -21.96
C ASN A 115 10.56 5.63 -22.58
N LEU A 116 11.10 6.65 -21.89
CA LEU A 116 12.27 7.39 -22.40
C LEU A 116 13.49 6.48 -22.58
N ILE A 117 13.79 5.64 -21.59
CA ILE A 117 14.93 4.71 -21.63
C ILE A 117 14.76 3.72 -22.78
N PHE A 118 13.63 3.02 -22.84
CA PHE A 118 13.39 2.02 -23.89
C PHE A 118 13.25 2.66 -25.27
N TYR A 119 12.75 3.90 -25.37
CA TYR A 119 12.69 4.62 -26.64
C TYR A 119 14.09 4.83 -27.19
N MET A 120 15.04 5.25 -26.35
CA MET A 120 16.44 5.41 -26.75
C MET A 120 17.08 4.07 -27.16
N ILE A 121 16.77 2.99 -26.45
CA ILE A 121 17.26 1.64 -26.78
C ILE A 121 16.70 1.16 -28.13
N PHE A 122 15.38 1.25 -28.31
CA PHE A 122 14.70 0.79 -29.53
C PHE A 122 15.09 1.66 -30.72
N LYS A 123 15.19 2.98 -30.55
CA LYS A 123 15.71 3.89 -31.58
C LYS A 123 17.13 3.53 -31.99
N ALA A 124 18.01 3.24 -31.03
CA ALA A 124 19.40 2.87 -31.33
C ALA A 124 19.50 1.52 -32.07
N HIS A 125 18.60 0.57 -31.78
CA HIS A 125 18.65 -0.78 -32.37
C HIS A 125 17.89 -0.91 -33.70
N TYR A 126 16.72 -0.29 -33.81
CA TYR A 126 15.81 -0.41 -34.95
C TYR A 126 15.79 0.83 -35.87
N GLY A 127 16.43 1.93 -35.47
CA GLY A 127 16.59 3.14 -36.29
C GLY A 127 15.27 3.82 -36.67
N GLU A 128 15.23 4.34 -37.89
CA GLU A 128 14.09 5.11 -38.43
C GLU A 128 12.79 4.30 -38.51
N ILE A 129 12.87 2.97 -38.67
CA ILE A 129 11.68 2.12 -38.71
C ILE A 129 10.88 2.27 -37.40
N PHE A 130 11.54 2.18 -36.25
CA PHE A 130 10.87 2.35 -34.97
C PHE A 130 10.38 3.78 -34.76
N VAL A 131 11.18 4.79 -35.16
CA VAL A 131 10.81 6.20 -35.00
C VAL A 131 9.57 6.56 -35.81
N SER A 132 9.47 6.07 -37.05
CA SER A 132 8.30 6.24 -37.91
C SER A 132 7.05 5.62 -37.27
N GLU A 133 7.13 4.37 -36.84
CA GLU A 133 6.01 3.67 -36.19
C GLU A 133 5.57 4.34 -34.89
N PHE A 134 6.53 4.77 -34.07
CA PHE A 134 6.25 5.51 -32.85
C PHE A 134 5.64 6.88 -33.14
N SER A 135 6.00 7.54 -34.24
CA SER A 135 5.37 8.80 -34.64
C SER A 135 3.93 8.57 -35.15
N ASN A 136 3.71 7.47 -35.86
CA ASN A 136 2.38 7.08 -36.36
C ASN A 136 1.38 6.84 -35.23
N ILE A 137 1.82 6.23 -34.11
CA ILE A 137 0.94 6.03 -32.96
C ILE A 137 0.60 7.35 -32.25
N VAL A 138 1.56 8.28 -32.11
CA VAL A 138 1.31 9.61 -31.53
C VAL A 138 0.32 10.40 -32.38
N ASN A 139 0.47 10.35 -33.70
CA ASN A 139 -0.44 11.02 -34.62
C ASN A 139 -1.85 10.41 -34.58
N HIS A 140 -1.98 9.09 -34.43
CA HIS A 140 -3.30 8.46 -34.29
C HIS A 140 -4.03 8.88 -33.02
N PHE A 141 -3.34 9.00 -31.88
CA PHE A 141 -3.94 9.48 -30.63
C PHE A 141 -4.37 10.96 -30.67
N SER A 142 -3.90 11.73 -31.66
CA SER A 142 -4.28 13.14 -31.83
C SER A 142 -5.60 13.34 -32.59
N ILE A 143 -6.19 12.26 -33.12
CA ILE A 143 -7.43 12.29 -33.91
C ILE A 143 -8.58 11.79 -33.03
N ALA A 144 -9.68 12.54 -32.98
CA ALA A 144 -10.78 12.35 -32.01
C ALA A 144 -11.61 11.04 -32.18
N GLU A 145 -11.39 10.27 -33.25
CA GLU A 145 -12.14 9.06 -33.58
C GLU A 145 -11.21 7.85 -33.79
N THR A 146 -10.36 7.54 -32.81
CA THR A 146 -9.58 6.29 -32.85
C THR A 146 -10.41 5.12 -32.33
N SER A 147 -10.63 4.07 -33.12
CA SER A 147 -11.24 2.83 -32.62
C SER A 147 -10.22 1.96 -31.88
N ILE A 148 -10.69 1.07 -31.00
CA ILE A 148 -9.83 0.08 -30.30
C ILE A 148 -9.17 -0.87 -31.31
N GLU A 149 -9.84 -1.18 -32.40
CA GLU A 149 -9.33 -2.05 -33.46
C GLU A 149 -8.16 -1.40 -34.21
N ASP A 150 -8.23 -0.10 -34.48
CA ASP A 150 -7.14 0.67 -35.09
C ASP A 150 -5.88 0.66 -34.20
N ILE A 151 -6.07 0.83 -32.89
CA ILE A 151 -4.96 0.77 -31.91
C ILE A 151 -4.34 -0.63 -31.90
N ASN A 152 -5.16 -1.68 -31.90
CA ASN A 152 -4.67 -3.06 -31.92
C ASN A 152 -3.92 -3.38 -33.23
N ASN A 153 -4.40 -2.89 -34.36
CA ASN A 153 -3.74 -3.07 -35.65
C ASN A 153 -2.38 -2.35 -35.68
N LEU A 154 -2.31 -1.13 -35.16
CA LEU A 154 -1.04 -0.38 -35.04
C LEU A 154 -0.04 -1.07 -34.12
N LEU A 155 -0.48 -1.55 -32.95
CA LEU A 155 0.39 -2.24 -32.00
C LEU A 155 0.95 -3.53 -32.59
N ASN A 156 0.15 -4.25 -33.38
CA ASN A 156 0.52 -5.52 -33.99
C ASN A 156 1.22 -5.39 -35.35
N ALA A 157 1.23 -4.21 -35.96
CA ALA A 157 1.93 -3.92 -37.20
C ALA A 157 3.45 -4.13 -37.06
N ASN A 158 4.14 -4.22 -38.22
CA ASN A 158 5.60 -4.31 -38.30
C ASN A 158 6.21 -5.34 -37.33
N ASN A 159 5.65 -6.55 -37.37
CA ASN A 159 6.09 -7.68 -36.55
C ASN A 159 5.94 -7.44 -35.03
N ARG A 160 4.89 -6.71 -34.62
CA ARG A 160 4.57 -6.39 -33.22
C ARG A 160 5.66 -5.58 -32.50
N LEU A 161 6.38 -4.74 -33.25
CA LEU A 161 7.48 -3.94 -32.72
C LEU A 161 7.00 -2.98 -31.61
N LEU A 162 5.94 -2.22 -31.87
CA LEU A 162 5.36 -1.29 -30.90
C LEU A 162 4.75 -2.02 -29.70
N PHE A 163 4.03 -3.12 -29.94
CA PHE A 163 3.53 -3.97 -28.86
C PHE A 163 4.67 -4.42 -27.93
N THR A 164 5.75 -4.96 -28.49
CA THR A 164 6.92 -5.42 -27.73
C THR A 164 7.56 -4.29 -26.92
N PHE A 165 7.68 -3.10 -27.53
CA PHE A 165 8.17 -1.90 -26.86
C PHE A 165 7.31 -1.55 -25.63
N PHE A 166 5.99 -1.40 -25.80
CA PHE A 166 5.09 -1.04 -24.70
C PHE A 166 5.05 -2.12 -23.62
N THR A 167 5.10 -3.39 -24.01
CA THR A 167 5.18 -4.49 -23.05
C THR A 167 6.45 -4.41 -22.19
N TYR A 168 7.62 -4.17 -22.77
CA TYR A 168 8.85 -4.05 -21.98
C TYR A 168 8.85 -2.84 -21.06
N VAL A 169 8.32 -1.71 -21.51
CA VAL A 169 8.13 -0.52 -20.66
C VAL A 169 7.20 -0.86 -19.48
N GLN A 170 6.08 -1.51 -19.75
CA GLN A 170 5.12 -1.92 -18.72
C GLN A 170 5.77 -2.88 -17.72
N THR A 171 6.44 -3.93 -18.20
CA THR A 171 7.13 -4.90 -17.35
C THR A 171 8.18 -4.22 -16.47
N ALA A 172 8.99 -3.31 -17.02
CA ALA A 172 9.98 -2.57 -16.25
C ALA A 172 9.33 -1.67 -15.18
N ALA A 173 8.21 -1.03 -15.49
CA ALA A 173 7.46 -0.20 -14.54
C ALA A 173 6.80 -1.02 -13.41
N ILE A 174 6.53 -2.32 -13.60
CA ILE A 174 6.02 -3.19 -12.54
C ILE A 174 7.04 -3.32 -11.38
N PHE A 175 8.36 -3.19 -11.63
CA PHE A 175 9.38 -3.29 -10.57
C PHE A 175 9.24 -2.21 -9.49
N PRO A 176 9.24 -0.91 -9.82
CA PRO A 176 8.99 0.14 -8.84
C PRO A 176 7.55 0.11 -8.30
N LEU A 177 6.56 -0.35 -9.07
CA LEU A 177 5.19 -0.58 -8.58
C LEU A 177 5.18 -1.57 -7.41
N MET A 178 5.73 -2.77 -7.62
CA MET A 178 5.68 -3.86 -6.63
C MET A 178 6.51 -3.54 -5.40
N THR A 179 7.72 -3.02 -5.58
CA THR A 179 8.58 -2.63 -4.46
C THR A 179 7.93 -1.53 -3.61
N SER A 180 7.33 -0.51 -4.24
CA SER A 180 6.64 0.55 -3.52
C SER A 180 5.35 0.07 -2.86
N PHE A 181 4.57 -0.78 -3.52
CA PHE A 181 3.34 -1.38 -2.97
C PHE A 181 3.64 -2.16 -1.70
N LEU A 182 4.58 -3.10 -1.80
CA LEU A 182 5.02 -3.90 -0.68
C LEU A 182 5.56 -3.02 0.45
N TYR A 183 6.40 -2.04 0.16
CA TYR A 183 6.92 -1.11 1.17
C TYR A 183 5.82 -0.31 1.87
N PHE A 184 4.94 0.37 1.12
CA PHE A 184 3.96 1.27 1.71
C PHE A 184 2.83 0.55 2.44
N ILE A 185 2.36 -0.60 1.92
CA ILE A 185 1.34 -1.40 2.58
C ILE A 185 1.90 -2.02 3.85
N SER A 186 3.09 -2.61 3.76
CA SER A 186 3.71 -3.26 4.92
C SER A 186 4.09 -2.27 6.01
N PHE A 187 4.60 -1.09 5.68
CA PHE A 187 4.90 -0.07 6.69
C PHE A 187 3.61 0.48 7.33
N ALA A 188 2.54 0.63 6.55
CA ALA A 188 1.24 1.05 7.05
C ALA A 188 0.59 -0.01 7.95
N SER A 189 0.93 -1.31 7.81
CA SER A 189 0.35 -2.37 8.64
C SER A 189 0.72 -2.28 10.12
N ILE A 190 1.82 -1.59 10.47
CA ILE A 190 2.22 -1.36 11.87
C ILE A 190 1.08 -0.68 12.65
N SER A 191 0.30 0.21 12.02
CA SER A 191 -0.81 0.89 12.68
C SER A 191 -1.99 -0.03 13.00
N LEU A 192 -2.09 -1.20 12.36
CA LEU A 192 -3.12 -2.20 12.63
C LEU A 192 -2.97 -2.80 14.02
N TYR A 193 -1.73 -3.11 14.41
CA TYR A 193 -1.44 -3.65 15.74
C TYR A 193 -1.78 -2.64 16.83
N TYR A 194 -1.53 -1.35 16.58
CA TYR A 194 -1.95 -0.30 17.48
C TYR A 194 -3.47 -0.22 17.62
N ARG A 195 -4.21 -0.25 16.51
CA ARG A 195 -5.67 -0.23 16.52
C ARG A 195 -6.26 -1.46 17.22
N ALA A 196 -5.69 -2.65 17.00
CA ALA A 196 -6.13 -3.88 17.66
C ALA A 196 -5.94 -3.86 19.19
N ASN A 197 -5.01 -3.03 19.70
CA ASN A 197 -4.68 -2.91 21.12
C ASN A 197 -5.45 -1.82 21.87
N ILE A 198 -6.21 -0.97 21.17
CA ILE A 198 -6.92 0.13 21.82
C ILE A 198 -8.44 -0.12 21.77
N PRO A 199 -9.13 -0.08 22.92
CA PRO A 199 -10.58 -0.19 22.98
C PRO A 199 -11.22 0.90 22.12
N ALA A 200 -12.42 0.64 21.58
CA ALA A 200 -13.08 1.39 20.51
C ALA A 200 -13.13 2.93 20.74
N GLY A 201 -12.03 3.63 20.48
CA GLY A 201 -11.97 5.08 20.36
C GLY A 201 -12.48 5.51 18.98
N THR A 202 -12.91 6.76 18.88
CA THR A 202 -13.36 7.36 17.62
C THR A 202 -12.21 7.32 16.59
N ALA A 203 -12.52 6.89 15.36
CA ALA A 203 -11.54 6.75 14.28
C ALA A 203 -10.69 8.02 14.02
N PRO A 204 -11.21 9.26 14.16
CA PRO A 204 -10.42 10.48 14.00
C PRO A 204 -9.26 10.62 14.99
N ILE A 205 -9.50 10.35 16.28
CA ILE A 205 -8.47 10.46 17.33
C ILE A 205 -7.36 9.45 17.04
N MET A 206 -7.73 8.21 16.73
CA MET A 206 -6.79 7.16 16.37
C MET A 206 -5.91 7.56 15.17
N ARG A 207 -6.52 8.11 14.13
CA ARG A 207 -5.82 8.59 12.94
C ARG A 207 -4.82 9.70 13.28
N LEU A 208 -5.20 10.66 14.11
CA LEU A 208 -4.30 11.75 14.54
C LEU A 208 -3.10 11.20 15.34
N SER A 209 -3.34 10.29 16.29
CA SER A 209 -2.30 9.66 17.10
C SER A 209 -1.28 8.89 16.26
N ILE A 210 -1.76 8.12 15.28
CA ILE A 210 -0.90 7.40 14.32
C ILE A 210 -0.06 8.40 13.51
N ASN A 211 -0.66 9.49 13.04
CA ASN A 211 0.05 10.50 12.23
C ASN A 211 1.14 11.21 13.01
N ASN A 212 0.83 11.61 14.24
CA ASN A 212 1.79 12.27 15.13
C ASN A 212 2.97 11.35 15.43
N THR A 213 2.69 10.08 15.70
CA THR A 213 3.74 9.07 15.93
C THR A 213 4.63 8.89 14.70
N TYR A 214 4.04 8.74 13.51
CA TYR A 214 4.82 8.64 12.27
C TYR A 214 5.60 9.93 11.94
N ARG A 215 5.08 11.11 12.28
CA ARG A 215 5.78 12.38 12.07
C ARG A 215 7.02 12.47 12.95
N GLN A 216 6.91 12.10 14.22
CA GLN A 216 8.02 12.20 15.20
C GLN A 216 9.02 11.05 15.09
N TYR A 217 8.54 9.81 14.91
CA TYR A 217 9.37 8.60 15.00
C TYR A 217 9.50 7.83 13.68
N GLY A 218 8.85 8.28 12.61
CA GLY A 218 8.80 7.57 11.33
C GLY A 218 10.16 7.24 10.74
N ARG A 219 11.18 8.11 10.88
CA ARG A 219 12.54 7.80 10.40
C ARG A 219 13.16 6.59 11.11
N LYS A 220 13.04 6.51 12.44
CA LYS A 220 13.54 5.38 13.23
C LYS A 220 12.74 4.11 12.94
N MET A 221 11.41 4.22 12.84
CA MET A 221 10.54 3.10 12.47
C MET A 221 10.87 2.56 11.08
N LYS A 222 11.15 3.42 10.10
CA LYS A 222 11.58 3.01 8.75
C LYS A 222 12.90 2.26 8.79
N ARG A 223 13.87 2.71 9.60
CA ARG A 223 15.15 2.02 9.77
C ARG A 223 14.95 0.61 10.36
N ASP A 224 14.10 0.47 11.38
CA ASP A 224 13.78 -0.83 11.96
C ASP A 224 13.00 -1.72 11.00
N TRP A 225 12.08 -1.13 10.23
CA TRP A 225 11.36 -1.83 9.15
C TRP A 225 12.33 -2.40 8.13
N TRP A 226 13.29 -1.60 7.64
CA TRP A 226 14.32 -2.07 6.70
C TRP A 226 15.21 -3.12 7.34
N ALA A 227 15.54 -3.01 8.63
CA ALA A 227 16.37 -3.99 9.31
C ALA A 227 15.73 -5.39 9.33
N LEU A 228 14.40 -5.50 9.38
CA LEU A 228 13.69 -6.79 9.46
C LEU A 228 13.09 -7.24 8.12
N ASN A 229 12.53 -6.33 7.32
CA ASN A 229 11.66 -6.64 6.19
C ASN A 229 12.28 -6.38 4.82
N TRP A 230 13.55 -5.97 4.72
CA TRP A 230 14.25 -5.91 3.44
C TRP A 230 14.22 -7.24 2.63
N PRO A 231 14.23 -8.45 3.24
CA PRO A 231 14.17 -9.70 2.45
C PRO A 231 12.87 -9.84 1.68
N LEU A 232 11.78 -9.22 2.15
CA LEU A 232 10.50 -9.19 1.44
C LEU A 232 10.65 -8.51 0.07
N LEU A 233 11.35 -7.39 0.02
CA LEU A 233 11.59 -6.67 -1.24
C LEU A 233 12.59 -7.42 -2.11
N LEU A 234 13.64 -8.00 -1.52
CA LEU A 234 14.61 -8.80 -2.27
C LEU A 234 13.93 -10.01 -2.93
N LEU A 235 13.12 -10.77 -2.19
CA LEU A 235 12.43 -11.95 -2.72
C LEU A 235 11.42 -11.58 -3.81
N SER A 236 10.72 -10.45 -3.66
CA SER A 236 9.85 -9.93 -4.72
C SER A 236 10.65 -9.65 -5.99
N LEU A 237 11.76 -8.92 -5.91
CA LEU A 237 12.61 -8.60 -7.06
C LEU A 237 13.22 -9.85 -7.71
N LEU A 238 13.70 -10.80 -6.90
CA LEU A 238 14.19 -12.09 -7.39
C LEU A 238 13.09 -12.88 -8.09
N GLY A 239 11.88 -12.88 -7.55
CA GLY A 239 10.72 -13.57 -8.12
C GLY A 239 10.33 -12.97 -9.46
N MET A 240 10.35 -11.65 -9.58
CA MET A 240 10.16 -10.94 -10.84
C MET A 240 11.24 -11.31 -11.87
N ALA A 241 12.51 -11.27 -11.48
CA ALA A 241 13.62 -11.58 -12.39
C ALA A 241 13.57 -13.03 -12.90
N ILE A 242 13.31 -13.99 -12.00
CA ILE A 242 13.18 -15.41 -12.35
C ILE A 242 11.98 -15.62 -13.26
N ALA A 243 10.81 -15.07 -12.94
CA ALA A 243 9.61 -15.25 -13.75
C ALA A 243 9.71 -14.56 -15.12
N ALA A 244 10.27 -13.36 -15.19
CA ALA A 244 10.57 -12.69 -16.45
C ALA A 244 11.54 -13.53 -17.30
N SER A 245 12.58 -14.11 -16.70
CA SER A 245 13.52 -14.98 -17.42
C SER A 245 12.85 -16.25 -17.93
N ILE A 246 12.03 -16.91 -17.10
CA ILE A 246 11.23 -18.07 -17.52
C ILE A 246 10.31 -17.70 -18.68
N ASN A 247 9.65 -16.53 -18.62
CA ASN A 247 8.79 -16.11 -19.70
C ASN A 247 9.56 -15.83 -21.00
N LEU A 248 10.72 -15.17 -20.92
CA LEU A 248 11.54 -14.84 -22.10
C LEU A 248 12.16 -16.08 -22.75
N PHE A 249 12.62 -17.07 -21.98
CA PHE A 249 13.35 -18.22 -22.51
C PHE A 249 12.50 -19.46 -22.75
N ALA A 250 11.51 -19.73 -21.87
CA ALA A 250 10.69 -20.94 -21.92
C ALA A 250 9.30 -20.71 -22.55
N ILE A 251 8.51 -19.76 -22.03
CA ILE A 251 7.14 -19.51 -22.53
C ILE A 251 7.17 -18.82 -23.89
N ARG A 252 8.08 -17.84 -24.05
CA ARG A 252 8.32 -17.04 -25.26
C ARG A 252 7.10 -16.24 -25.75
N ASP A 253 6.15 -15.96 -24.85
CA ASP A 253 5.04 -15.08 -25.14
C ASP A 253 5.27 -13.71 -24.47
N VAL A 254 5.53 -12.70 -25.30
CA VAL A 254 5.74 -11.33 -24.83
C VAL A 254 4.48 -10.80 -24.16
N ALA A 255 3.28 -11.15 -24.63
CA ALA A 255 2.03 -10.64 -24.07
C ALA A 255 1.83 -11.01 -22.59
N LEU A 256 2.31 -12.19 -22.20
CA LEU A 256 2.21 -12.68 -20.82
C LEU A 256 3.29 -12.12 -19.89
N LEU A 257 4.32 -11.44 -20.43
CA LEU A 257 5.48 -10.99 -19.65
C LEU A 257 5.10 -10.12 -18.44
N PRO A 258 4.23 -9.11 -18.54
CA PRO A 258 3.85 -8.28 -17.40
C PRO A 258 3.16 -9.11 -16.30
N ALA A 259 2.21 -9.97 -16.68
CA ALA A 259 1.45 -10.80 -15.75
C ALA A 259 2.31 -11.85 -15.04
N VAL A 260 3.14 -12.57 -15.80
CA VAL A 260 4.07 -13.58 -15.24
C VAL A 260 5.09 -12.94 -14.30
N THR A 261 5.61 -11.76 -14.65
CA THR A 261 6.53 -11.01 -13.79
C THR A 261 5.85 -10.63 -12.46
N LEU A 262 4.61 -10.17 -12.50
CA LEU A 262 3.83 -9.81 -11.31
C LEU A 262 3.55 -11.05 -10.42
N ILE A 263 3.12 -12.16 -11.02
CA ILE A 263 2.87 -13.42 -10.30
C ILE A 263 4.17 -13.94 -9.65
N GLY A 264 5.28 -13.91 -10.41
CA GLY A 264 6.60 -14.28 -9.92
C GLY A 264 7.02 -13.46 -8.69
N SER A 265 6.74 -12.16 -8.70
CA SER A 265 6.98 -11.29 -7.55
C SER A 265 6.31 -11.81 -6.28
N VAL A 266 5.11 -12.37 -6.37
CA VAL A 266 4.35 -12.83 -5.21
C VAL A 266 4.74 -14.26 -4.82
N ALA A 267 5.03 -15.12 -5.79
CA ALA A 267 5.34 -16.52 -5.56
C ALA A 267 6.51 -16.71 -4.57
N LEU A 268 7.59 -15.95 -4.72
CA LEU A 268 8.72 -16.04 -3.79
C LEU A 268 8.49 -15.39 -2.43
N LEU A 269 7.48 -14.51 -2.29
CA LEU A 269 7.13 -13.93 -0.99
C LEU A 269 6.64 -15.01 -0.01
N TRP A 270 6.12 -16.13 -0.50
CA TRP A 270 5.68 -17.25 0.34
C TRP A 270 6.77 -17.75 1.30
N LEU A 271 8.04 -17.65 0.90
CA LEU A 271 9.17 -18.06 1.74
C LEU A 271 9.36 -17.14 2.96
N PHE A 272 8.87 -15.90 2.91
CA PHE A 272 9.10 -14.90 3.95
C PHE A 272 7.83 -14.47 4.69
N LEU A 273 6.64 -14.66 4.09
CA LEU A 273 5.35 -14.33 4.71
C LEU A 273 5.17 -14.91 6.13
N PRO A 274 5.63 -16.13 6.47
CA PRO A 274 5.53 -16.63 7.84
C PRO A 274 6.27 -15.76 8.88
N PHE A 275 7.38 -15.13 8.50
CA PHE A 275 8.18 -14.29 9.39
C PHE A 275 7.68 -12.84 9.42
N TYR A 276 7.11 -12.39 8.32
CA TYR A 276 6.67 -11.02 8.10
C TYR A 276 5.72 -10.48 9.20
N PHE A 277 4.69 -11.25 9.57
CA PHE A 277 3.72 -10.79 10.57
C PHE A 277 4.35 -10.62 11.96
N SER A 278 5.26 -11.53 12.33
CA SER A 278 6.01 -11.43 13.59
C SER A 278 6.95 -10.23 13.60
N ASN A 279 7.61 -9.93 12.46
CA ASN A 279 8.46 -8.75 12.32
C ASN A 279 7.67 -7.46 12.56
N MET A 280 6.47 -7.33 11.99
CA MET A 280 5.65 -6.12 12.15
C MET A 280 5.18 -5.92 13.58
N GLU A 281 4.80 -7.00 14.25
CA GLU A 281 4.37 -6.93 15.63
C GLU A 281 5.54 -6.55 16.57
N VAL A 282 6.76 -7.08 16.34
CA VAL A 282 7.95 -6.69 17.12
C VAL A 282 8.29 -5.21 16.91
N ILE A 283 8.20 -4.71 15.68
CA ILE A 283 8.35 -3.27 15.43
C ILE A 283 7.29 -2.49 16.19
N TYR A 284 6.02 -2.91 16.12
CA TYR A 284 4.95 -2.25 16.87
C TYR A 284 5.24 -2.20 18.38
N LYS A 285 5.59 -3.35 19.01
CA LYS A 285 5.86 -3.42 20.46
C LYS A 285 6.99 -2.48 20.89
N LYS A 286 8.05 -2.38 20.09
CA LYS A 286 9.15 -1.43 20.35
C LYS A 286 8.68 0.03 20.42
N TYR A 287 7.67 0.40 19.65
CA TYR A 287 7.12 1.75 19.57
C TYR A 287 5.78 1.94 20.27
N GLU A 288 5.23 0.91 20.94
CA GLU A 288 3.90 0.95 21.55
C GLU A 288 3.73 2.13 22.50
N ASN A 289 4.71 2.34 23.39
CA ASN A 289 4.70 3.47 24.32
C ASN A 289 4.72 4.82 23.60
N ARG A 290 5.34 4.92 22.42
CA ARG A 290 5.34 6.15 21.60
C ARG A 290 3.97 6.40 20.99
N PHE A 291 3.29 5.35 20.54
CA PHE A 291 1.91 5.48 20.08
C PHE A 291 0.97 5.90 21.24
N LYS A 292 1.15 5.33 22.44
CA LYS A 292 0.38 5.74 23.64
C LYS A 292 0.67 7.20 24.04
N GLN A 293 1.94 7.62 24.01
CA GLN A 293 2.33 9.02 24.25
C GLN A 293 1.73 9.98 23.22
N GLY A 294 1.79 9.63 21.93
CA GLY A 294 1.18 10.41 20.85
C GLY A 294 -0.33 10.54 21.02
N ASN A 295 -1.00 9.52 21.55
CA ASN A 295 -2.42 9.58 21.89
C ASN A 295 -2.72 10.51 23.04
N LYS A 296 -1.95 10.43 24.14
CA LYS A 296 -2.10 11.36 25.27
C LYS A 296 -1.92 12.80 24.82
N GLN A 297 -0.86 13.08 24.06
CA GLN A 297 -0.60 14.42 23.53
C GLN A 297 -1.75 14.90 22.63
N THR A 298 -2.24 14.05 21.72
CA THR A 298 -3.36 14.41 20.84
C THR A 298 -4.65 14.69 21.63
N VAL A 299 -4.95 13.90 22.66
CA VAL A 299 -6.11 14.14 23.53
C VAL A 299 -5.94 15.42 24.32
N THR A 300 -4.76 15.71 24.86
CA THR A 300 -4.45 16.97 25.54
C THR A 300 -4.61 18.17 24.59
N ASP A 301 -4.08 18.09 23.37
CA ASP A 301 -4.21 19.15 22.36
C ASP A 301 -5.69 19.39 21.97
N ILE A 302 -6.50 18.32 21.90
CA ILE A 302 -7.94 18.43 21.64
C ILE A 302 -8.66 19.08 22.82
N ILE A 303 -8.37 18.65 24.05
CA ILE A 303 -8.97 19.23 25.27
C ILE A 303 -8.62 20.72 25.36
N GLN A 304 -7.37 21.09 25.13
CA GLN A 304 -6.93 22.49 25.13
C GLN A 304 -7.65 23.33 24.06
N LYS A 305 -7.85 22.79 22.85
CA LYS A 305 -8.62 23.48 21.81
C LYS A 305 -10.09 23.63 22.16
N ILE A 306 -10.70 22.63 22.80
CA ILE A 306 -12.08 22.70 23.27
C ILE A 306 -12.20 23.75 24.38
N GLN A 307 -11.28 23.75 25.35
CA GLN A 307 -11.24 24.76 26.41
C GLN A 307 -11.10 26.16 25.83
N ALA A 308 -10.12 26.39 24.95
CA ALA A 308 -9.96 27.68 24.28
C ALA A 308 -11.21 28.11 23.49
N SER A 309 -11.93 27.18 22.85
CA SER A 309 -13.18 27.50 22.15
C SER A 309 -14.34 27.80 23.10
N ILE A 310 -14.39 27.17 24.28
CA ILE A 310 -15.40 27.45 25.30
C ILE A 310 -15.13 28.82 25.92
N ASP A 311 -13.88 29.10 26.27
CA ASP A 311 -13.45 30.38 26.85
C ASP A 311 -13.76 31.53 25.88
N PHE A 312 -13.49 31.34 24.59
CA PHE A 312 -13.85 32.30 23.54
C PHE A 312 -15.36 32.54 23.43
N ASN A 313 -16.18 31.48 23.48
CA ASN A 313 -17.63 31.58 23.39
C ASN A 313 -18.27 32.24 24.64
N VAL A 314 -17.62 32.15 25.80
CA VAL A 314 -18.02 32.85 27.02
C VAL A 314 -17.66 34.34 26.95
N GLU A 315 -16.50 34.69 26.40
CA GLU A 315 -16.12 36.08 26.12
C GLU A 315 -17.05 36.72 25.09
N GLU A 316 -17.35 36.04 23.97
CA GLU A 316 -18.31 36.52 22.96
C GLU A 316 -19.71 36.73 23.55
N LYS A 317 -20.17 35.82 24.42
CA LYS A 317 -21.47 35.98 25.10
C LYS A 317 -21.48 37.19 26.03
N LYS A 318 -20.41 37.44 26.78
CA LYS A 318 -20.27 38.64 27.61
C LYS A 318 -20.24 39.92 26.79
N THR A 319 -19.51 39.92 25.68
CA THR A 319 -19.46 41.10 24.80
C THR A 319 -20.82 41.38 24.16
N PHE A 320 -21.57 40.34 23.80
CA PHE A 320 -22.95 40.49 23.32
C PHE A 320 -23.91 40.99 24.40
N GLU A 321 -23.78 40.50 25.64
CA GLU A 321 -24.57 40.97 26.79
C GLU A 321 -24.26 42.44 27.11
N GLU A 322 -22.98 42.83 27.12
CA GLU A 322 -22.55 44.23 27.27
C GLU A 322 -23.02 45.12 26.11
N SER A 323 -23.04 44.61 24.87
CA SER A 323 -23.57 45.34 23.71
C SER A 323 -25.09 45.56 23.82
N LEU A 324 -25.82 44.55 24.29
CA LEU A 324 -27.28 44.62 24.49
C LEU A 324 -27.67 45.52 25.66
N GLU A 325 -26.88 45.56 26.74
CA GLU A 325 -27.10 46.52 27.84
C GLU A 325 -26.85 47.96 27.37
N ASN A 326 -25.77 48.20 26.62
CA ASN A 326 -25.48 49.53 26.08
C ASN A 326 -26.54 50.02 25.09
N GLU A 327 -27.07 49.16 24.21
CA GLU A 327 -28.18 49.52 23.30
C GLU A 327 -29.50 49.79 24.04
N GLN A 328 -29.77 49.12 25.17
CA GLN A 328 -30.98 49.35 25.97
C GLN A 328 -30.92 50.59 26.86
N ASP A 329 -29.72 51.10 27.14
CA ASP A 329 -29.53 52.36 27.86
C ASP A 329 -29.54 53.57 26.93
N GLU A 330 -29.12 53.42 25.66
CA GLU A 330 -29.28 54.45 24.62
C GLU A 330 -30.75 54.67 24.18
N GLU A 331 -31.63 53.67 24.27
CA GLU A 331 -33.08 53.82 23.99
C GLU A 331 -33.87 54.50 25.13
N LYS A 332 -33.25 54.80 26.28
CA LYS A 332 -33.90 55.44 27.45
C LYS A 332 -33.50 56.90 27.68
N GLU A 333 -32.55 57.45 26.92
CA GLU A 333 -32.29 58.89 26.82
C GLU A 333 -33.13 59.51 25.69
#